data_AF-A0A949HU43-F1
#
_entry.id   AF-A0A949HU43-F1
#
_cell.length_a   1.000
_cell.length_b   1.000
_cell.length_c   1.000
_cell.angle_alpha   90.00
_cell.angle_beta   90.00
_cell.angle_gamma   90.00
#
_symmetry.space_group_name_H-M   'P 1'
#
loop_
_entity.id
_entity.type
_entity.pdbx_description
1 polymer ?
#
loop_
_entity_poly.entity_id
_entity_poly.type
_entity_poly.pdbx_seq_one_letter_code
_entity_poly.pdbx_strand_id
1 'polypeptide(L)'
;AVAEAFQEILMLAAIALCAYLIKALGDTFHGRNTYTQAFKVVAYGLSPIFLLRLLDVVPALSLWIPWVIGIMLTMKILYHGVPIVLKPDPPHAFGLYLMSCLLIAMVTAAERFISIGALTGEFTRLSSLIDDLGSRLHF
;
A
#
# COMPACT_ATOMS: atom_id res chain seq x y z
N ALA A 1 -17.14 -6.47 -10.62
CA ALA A 1 -16.83 -5.27 -11.43
C ALA A 1 -16.63 -4.01 -10.59
N VAL A 2 -17.69 -3.34 -10.10
CA VAL A 2 -17.56 -2.02 -9.45
C VAL A 2 -16.74 -2.06 -8.14
N ALA A 3 -17.03 -3.03 -7.26
CA ALA A 3 -16.29 -3.19 -6.00
C ALA A 3 -14.81 -3.56 -6.23
N GLU A 4 -14.51 -4.38 -7.24
CA GLU A 4 -13.15 -4.74 -7.63
C GLU A 4 -12.39 -3.53 -8.19
N ALA A 5 -13.03 -2.76 -9.10
CA ALA A 5 -12.45 -1.54 -9.64
C ALA A 5 -12.16 -0.51 -8.55
N PHE A 6 -13.05 -0.37 -7.56
CA PHE A 6 -12.81 0.48 -6.40
C PHE A 6 -11.58 0.04 -5.59
N GLN A 7 -11.46 -1.27 -5.31
CA GLN A 7 -10.31 -1.81 -4.59
C GLN A 7 -8.99 -1.59 -5.36
N GLU A 8 -8.98 -1.79 -6.67
CA GLU A 8 -7.81 -1.54 -7.52
C GLU A 8 -7.41 -0.05 -7.49
N ILE A 9 -8.37 0.87 -7.61
CA ILE A 9 -8.11 2.31 -7.52
C ILE A 9 -7.56 2.69 -6.14
N LEU A 10 -8.15 2.15 -5.08
CA LEU A 10 -7.72 2.39 -3.70
C LEU A 10 -6.29 1.91 -3.48
N MET A 11 -5.93 0.78 -4.09
CA MET A 11 -4.58 0.21 -4.03
C MET A 11 -3.56 1.07 -4.78
N LEU A 12 -3.89 1.53 -5.98
CA LEU A 12 -3.04 2.47 -6.74
C LEU A 12 -2.84 3.79 -5.97
N ALA A 13 -3.91 4.30 -5.34
CA ALA A 13 -3.83 5.48 -4.48
C ALA A 13 -2.91 5.23 -3.27
N ALA A 14 -2.99 4.05 -2.65
CA ALA A 14 -2.11 3.67 -1.54
C ALA A 14 -0.63 3.62 -1.95
N ILE A 15 -0.30 3.12 -3.15
CA ILE A 15 1.08 3.14 -3.67
C ILE A 15 1.58 4.58 -3.82
N ALA A 16 0.80 5.44 -4.47
CA ALA A 16 1.18 6.84 -4.69
C ALA A 16 1.34 7.61 -3.37
N LEU A 17 0.42 7.38 -2.42
CA LEU A 17 0.48 7.96 -1.09
C LEU A 17 1.72 7.49 -0.31
N CYS A 18 1.99 6.18 -0.28
CA CYS A 18 3.19 5.64 0.34
C CYS A 18 4.47 6.21 -0.29
N ALA A 19 4.53 6.34 -1.61
CA ALA A 19 5.70 6.91 -2.29
C ALA A 19 5.93 8.36 -1.89
N TYR A 20 4.86 9.16 -1.82
CA TYR A 20 4.91 10.53 -1.34
C TYR A 20 5.39 10.61 0.12
N LEU A 21 4.85 9.77 1.00
CA LEU A 21 5.18 9.76 2.42
C LEU A 21 6.62 9.28 2.68
N ILE A 22 7.10 8.26 1.97
CA ILE A 22 8.50 7.82 2.07
C ILE A 22 9.46 8.90 1.56
N LYS A 23 9.10 9.62 0.49
CA LYS A 23 9.88 10.78 0.02
C LYS A 23 9.94 11.87 1.09
N ALA A 24 8.81 12.22 1.70
CA ALA A 24 8.74 13.21 2.77
C ALA A 24 9.54 12.78 4.03
N LEU A 25 9.52 11.50 4.38
CA LEU A 25 10.39 10.94 5.41
C LEU A 25 11.86 11.11 5.02
N GLY A 26 12.22 10.75 3.78
CA GLY A 26 13.57 10.92 3.26
C GLY A 26 14.08 12.35 3.39
N ASP A 27 13.24 13.34 3.07
CA ASP A 27 13.57 14.77 3.23
C ASP A 27 13.81 15.15 4.71
N THR A 28 13.00 14.60 5.64
CA THR A 28 13.17 14.83 7.09
C THR A 28 14.51 14.30 7.60
N PHE A 29 14.99 13.20 7.03
CA PHE A 29 16.30 12.61 7.35
C PHE A 29 17.45 13.22 6.53
N HIS A 30 17.24 14.38 5.89
CA HIS A 30 18.21 15.06 5.01
C HIS A 30 18.69 14.20 3.81
N GLY A 31 17.93 13.17 3.46
CA GLY A 31 18.24 12.29 2.34
C GLY A 31 17.98 12.98 1.00
N ARG A 32 18.93 12.84 0.06
CA ARG A 32 18.83 13.43 -1.30
C ARG A 32 18.01 12.54 -2.24
N ASN A 33 16.83 12.15 -1.82
CA ASN A 33 16.00 11.15 -2.50
C ASN A 33 14.97 11.78 -3.43
N THR A 34 14.86 11.22 -4.62
CA THR A 34 13.85 11.63 -5.61
C THR A 34 12.54 10.85 -5.41
N TYR A 35 11.42 11.42 -5.85
CA TYR A 35 10.12 10.74 -5.84
C TYR A 35 10.17 9.40 -6.59
N THR A 36 10.89 9.33 -7.71
CA THR A 36 11.05 8.09 -8.49
C THR A 36 11.75 6.98 -7.70
N GLN A 37 12.72 7.32 -6.84
CA GLN A 37 13.38 6.34 -5.97
C GLN A 37 12.43 5.84 -4.88
N ALA A 38 11.69 6.74 -4.23
CA ALA A 38 10.69 6.38 -3.23
C ALA A 38 9.60 5.49 -3.85
N PHE A 39 9.10 5.85 -5.03
CA PHE A 39 8.11 5.07 -5.76
C PHE A 39 8.62 3.67 -6.11
N LYS A 40 9.87 3.52 -6.57
CA LYS A 40 10.45 2.19 -6.83
C LYS A 40 10.49 1.33 -5.57
N VAL A 41 10.91 1.88 -4.44
CA VAL A 41 10.95 1.12 -3.18
C VAL A 41 9.56 0.70 -2.73
N VAL A 42 8.55 1.57 -2.87
CA VAL A 42 7.17 1.21 -2.55
C VAL A 42 6.62 0.16 -3.50
N ALA A 43 6.79 0.34 -4.81
CA ALA A 43 6.27 -0.57 -5.82
C ALA A 43 6.85 -1.99 -5.65
N TYR A 44 8.17 -2.11 -5.50
CA TYR A 44 8.81 -3.40 -5.24
C TYR A 44 8.52 -3.92 -3.83
N GLY A 45 8.46 -3.03 -2.84
CA GLY A 45 8.16 -3.37 -1.46
C GLY A 45 6.78 -3.99 -1.28
N LEU A 46 5.75 -3.40 -1.90
CA LEU A 46 4.35 -3.85 -1.82
C LEU A 46 4.03 -5.06 -2.72
N SER A 47 4.95 -5.46 -3.60
CA SER A 47 4.74 -6.60 -4.52
C SER A 47 4.29 -7.90 -3.82
N PRO A 48 4.81 -8.29 -2.63
CA PRO A 48 4.32 -9.47 -1.91
C PRO A 48 2.87 -9.34 -1.43
N ILE A 49 2.43 -8.13 -1.07
CA ILE A 49 1.04 -7.89 -0.66
C ILE A 49 0.11 -8.08 -1.86
N PHE A 50 0.49 -7.59 -3.05
CA PHE A 50 -0.30 -7.82 -4.28
C PHE A 50 -0.38 -9.31 -4.62
N LEU A 51 0.73 -10.03 -4.52
CA LEU A 51 0.75 -11.47 -4.76
C LEU A 51 -0.14 -12.23 -3.77
N LEU A 52 -0.09 -11.88 -2.49
CA LEU A 52 -0.88 -12.57 -1.47
C LEU A 52 -2.35 -12.15 -1.47
N ARG A 53 -2.69 -10.98 -2.02
CA ARG A 53 -4.09 -10.57 -2.25
C ARG A 53 -4.82 -11.51 -3.20
N LEU A 54 -4.12 -12.20 -4.12
CA LEU A 54 -4.73 -13.24 -4.95
C LEU A 54 -5.30 -14.41 -4.12
N LEU A 55 -4.78 -14.64 -2.91
CA LEU A 55 -5.31 -15.66 -2.00
C LEU A 55 -6.62 -15.23 -1.34
N ASP A 56 -7.02 -13.96 -1.43
CA ASP A 56 -8.29 -13.46 -0.90
C ASP A 56 -9.50 -14.03 -1.67
N VAL A 57 -9.28 -14.62 -2.84
CA VAL A 57 -10.30 -15.38 -3.61
C VAL A 57 -10.70 -16.67 -2.88
N VAL A 58 -9.87 -17.18 -1.96
CA VAL A 58 -10.13 -18.42 -1.22
C VAL A 58 -10.93 -18.09 0.06
N PRO A 59 -12.25 -18.37 0.11
CA PRO A 59 -13.10 -17.99 1.25
C PRO A 59 -12.77 -18.77 2.54
N ALA A 60 -11.95 -19.82 2.46
CA ALA A 60 -11.48 -20.59 3.61
C ALA A 60 -10.35 -19.89 4.39
N LEU A 61 -9.70 -18.87 3.81
CA LEU A 61 -8.62 -18.13 4.46
C LEU A 61 -9.17 -16.84 5.07
N SER A 62 -8.79 -16.57 6.33
CA SER A 62 -9.05 -15.26 6.94
C SER A 62 -8.30 -14.19 6.18
N LEU A 63 -8.99 -13.08 5.85
CA LEU A 63 -8.41 -11.91 5.18
C LEU A 63 -7.20 -11.33 5.93
N TRP A 64 -6.99 -11.65 7.21
CA TRP A 64 -5.84 -11.14 7.95
C TRP A 64 -4.57 -11.95 7.73
N ILE A 65 -4.69 -13.25 7.39
CA ILE A 65 -3.53 -14.14 7.27
C ILE A 65 -2.65 -13.77 6.07
N PRO A 66 -3.18 -13.62 4.83
CA PRO A 66 -2.37 -13.20 3.68
C PRO A 66 -1.74 -11.82 3.89
N TRP A 67 -2.44 -10.92 4.59
CA TRP A 67 -1.94 -9.58 4.88
C TRP A 67 -0.74 -9.59 5.84
N VAL A 68 -0.82 -10.33 6.95
CA VAL A 68 0.31 -10.44 7.89
C VAL A 68 1.55 -11.01 7.20
N ILE A 69 1.38 -12.07 6.41
CA ILE A 69 2.49 -12.68 5.65
C ILE A 69 3.04 -11.67 4.62
N GLY A 70 2.15 -10.94 3.94
CA GLY A 70 2.53 -9.92 2.97
C GLY A 70 3.33 -8.77 3.57
N ILE A 71 2.95 -8.32 4.77
CA ILE A 71 3.71 -7.32 5.51
C ILE A 71 5.09 -7.84 5.91
N MET A 72 5.18 -9.07 6.42
CA MET A 72 6.47 -9.67 6.77
C MET A 72 7.42 -9.76 5.57
N LEU A 73 6.91 -10.18 4.41
CA LEU A 73 7.68 -10.22 3.16
C LEU A 73 8.04 -8.81 2.67
N THR A 74 7.12 -7.86 2.78
CA THR A 74 7.35 -6.45 2.45
C THR A 74 8.47 -5.86 3.30
N MET A 75 8.47 -6.09 4.61
CA MET A 75 9.55 -5.67 5.52
C MET A 75 10.90 -6.25 5.10
N LYS A 76 10.94 -7.54 4.72
CA LYS A 76 12.16 -8.17 4.20
C LYS A 76 12.66 -7.51 2.92
N ILE A 77 11.76 -7.15 2.00
CA ILE A 77 12.15 -6.44 0.77
C ILE A 77 12.62 -5.03 1.10
N LEU A 78 11.92 -4.28 1.95
CA LEU A 78 12.30 -2.92 2.34
C LEU A 78 13.66 -2.88 3.04
N TYR A 79 13.98 -3.91 3.84
CA TYR A 79 15.26 -4.01 4.53
C TYR A 79 16.45 -3.94 3.55
N HIS A 80 16.31 -4.55 2.37
CA HIS A 80 17.31 -4.45 1.31
C HIS A 80 17.05 -3.29 0.33
N GLY A 81 15.78 -2.99 0.03
CA GLY A 81 15.39 -2.00 -0.97
C GLY A 81 15.68 -0.56 -0.56
N VAL A 82 15.47 -0.23 0.72
CA VAL A 82 15.73 1.14 1.24
C VAL A 82 17.21 1.50 1.12
N PRO A 83 18.18 0.69 1.62
CA PRO A 83 19.59 1.00 1.45
C PRO A 83 20.06 1.07 -0.01
N ILE A 84 19.58 0.17 -0.87
CA ILE A 84 20.03 0.07 -2.27
C ILE A 84 19.53 1.26 -3.10
N VAL A 85 18.26 1.65 -2.92
CA VAL A 85 17.59 2.60 -3.81
C VAL A 85 17.60 4.03 -3.25
N LEU A 86 17.33 4.20 -1.94
CA LEU A 86 17.31 5.51 -1.29
C LEU A 86 18.69 5.94 -0.78
N LYS A 87 19.68 5.04 -0.75
CA LYS A 87 21.06 5.32 -0.32
C LYS A 87 21.16 6.33 0.85
N PRO A 88 20.41 6.09 1.96
CA PRO A 88 20.38 7.02 3.07
C PRO A 88 21.74 7.07 3.78
N ASP A 89 22.04 8.18 4.44
CA ASP A 89 23.26 8.28 5.23
C ASP A 89 23.27 7.22 6.35
N PRO A 90 24.44 6.59 6.64
CA PRO A 90 24.55 5.50 7.60
C PRO A 90 23.89 5.72 8.98
N PRO A 91 23.92 6.93 9.60
CA PRO A 91 23.30 7.15 10.90
C PRO A 91 21.76 7.10 10.87
N HIS A 92 21.15 7.41 9.73
CA HIS A 92 19.69 7.57 9.60
C HIS A 92 19.01 6.40 8.86
N ALA A 93 19.79 5.50 8.28
CA ALA A 93 19.30 4.39 7.46
C ALA A 93 18.30 3.49 8.20
N PHE A 94 18.57 3.15 9.46
CA PHE A 94 17.68 2.31 10.26
C PHE A 94 16.36 3.01 10.60
N GLY A 95 16.42 4.29 10.98
CA GLY A 95 15.23 5.09 11.28
C GLY A 95 14.33 5.22 10.05
N LEU A 96 14.90 5.53 8.89
CA LEU A 96 14.15 5.62 7.64
C LEU A 96 13.51 4.27 7.26
N TYR A 97 14.22 3.16 7.43
CA TYR A 97 13.68 1.81 7.22
C TYR A 97 12.49 1.54 8.15
N LEU A 98 12.65 1.74 9.46
CA LEU A 98 11.63 1.45 10.46
C LEU A 98 10.36 2.28 10.21
N MET A 99 10.54 3.59 9.96
CA MET A 99 9.42 4.49 9.67
C MET A 99 8.71 4.11 8.37
N SER A 100 9.46 3.72 7.33
CA SER A 100 8.88 3.26 6.07
C SER A 100 8.06 1.98 6.24
N CYS A 101 8.56 1.01 7.01
CA CYS A 101 7.82 -0.22 7.33
C CYS A 101 6.53 0.08 8.11
N LEU A 102 6.60 0.94 9.12
CA LEU A 102 5.43 1.36 9.90
C LEU A 102 4.39 2.06 9.02
N LEU A 103 4.83 2.98 8.17
CA LEU A 103 3.96 3.73 7.26
C LEU A 103 3.25 2.80 6.27
N ILE A 104 3.99 1.90 5.63
CA ILE A 104 3.41 0.92 4.70
C ILE A 104 2.41 0.01 5.43
N ALA A 105 2.74 -0.46 6.63
CA ALA A 105 1.83 -1.29 7.42
C ALA A 105 0.54 -0.54 7.77
N MET A 106 0.64 0.72 8.20
CA MET A 106 -0.54 1.54 8.51
C MET A 106 -1.39 1.82 7.29
N VAL A 107 -0.79 2.22 6.16
CA VAL A 107 -1.54 2.56 4.94
C VAL A 107 -2.23 1.33 4.36
N THR A 108 -1.56 0.17 4.32
CA THR A 108 -2.16 -1.06 3.82
C THR A 108 -3.20 -1.65 4.78
N ALA A 109 -3.04 -1.50 6.09
CA ALA A 109 -4.07 -1.84 7.06
C ALA A 109 -5.32 -0.97 6.87
N ALA A 110 -5.13 0.34 6.68
CA ALA A 110 -6.23 1.27 6.42
C ALA A 110 -6.95 0.95 5.11
N GLU A 111 -6.21 0.69 4.02
CA GLU A 111 -6.79 0.23 2.75
C GLU A 111 -7.66 -1.01 2.95
N ARG A 112 -7.15 -2.02 3.68
CA ARG A 112 -7.86 -3.27 3.90
C ARG A 112 -9.09 -3.10 4.79
N PHE A 113 -9.02 -2.22 5.79
CA PHE A 113 -10.17 -1.86 6.63
C PHE A 113 -11.28 -1.19 5.82
N ILE A 114 -10.91 -0.23 4.94
CA ILE A 114 -11.86 0.43 4.02
C ILE A 114 -12.46 -0.60 3.05
N SER A 115 -11.63 -1.50 2.50
CA SER A 115 -12.06 -2.56 1.59
C SER A 115 -13.07 -3.52 2.25
N ILE A 116 -12.85 -3.90 3.52
CA ILE A 116 -13.81 -4.71 4.29
C ILE A 116 -15.10 -3.93 4.53
N GLY A 117 -15.02 -2.67 4.95
CA GLY A 117 -16.19 -1.82 5.18
C GLY A 117 -17.03 -1.57 3.92
N ALA A 118 -16.38 -1.52 2.75
CA ALA A 118 -17.07 -1.45 1.47
C ALA A 118 -17.80 -2.77 1.14
N LEU A 119 -17.20 -3.92 1.46
CA LEU A 119 -17.81 -5.23 1.25
C LEU A 119 -18.97 -5.54 2.21
N THR A 120 -18.92 -5.04 3.45
CA THR A 120 -20.01 -5.20 4.43
C THR A 120 -21.16 -4.21 4.24
N GLY A 121 -21.03 -3.24 3.32
CA GLY A 121 -22.09 -2.28 2.97
C GLY A 121 -22.25 -1.10 3.94
N GLU A 122 -21.36 -0.96 4.93
CA GLU A 122 -21.41 0.15 5.90
C GLU A 122 -21.13 1.51 5.25
N PHE A 123 -20.36 1.55 4.15
CA PHE A 123 -20.07 2.76 3.38
C PHE A 123 -21.03 2.97 2.20
N THR A 124 -22.34 2.96 2.49
CA THR A 124 -23.41 3.08 1.48
C THR A 124 -23.36 4.38 0.65
N ARG A 125 -22.70 5.43 1.16
CA ARG A 125 -22.46 6.70 0.43
C ARG A 125 -21.34 6.64 -0.60
N LEU A 126 -20.28 5.86 -0.33
CA LEU A 126 -19.18 5.71 -1.28
C LEU A 126 -19.58 4.73 -2.39
N SER A 127 -20.30 3.66 -2.05
CA SER A 127 -20.84 2.73 -3.04
C SER A 127 -21.79 3.44 -4.00
N SER A 128 -22.70 4.29 -3.52
CA SER A 128 -23.66 4.99 -4.38
C SER A 128 -23.02 6.03 -5.30
N LEU A 129 -21.94 6.71 -4.87
CA LEU A 129 -21.20 7.64 -5.73
C LEU A 129 -20.46 6.91 -6.86
N ILE A 130 -19.94 5.72 -6.58
CA ILE A 130 -19.23 4.92 -7.58
C ILE A 130 -20.23 4.26 -8.53
N ASP A 131 -21.39 3.80 -8.04
CA ASP A 131 -22.48 3.30 -8.88
C ASP A 131 -23.04 4.41 -9.78
N ASP A 132 -23.18 5.65 -9.29
CA ASP A 132 -23.56 6.79 -10.12
C ASP A 132 -22.51 7.07 -11.20
N LEU A 133 -21.21 7.03 -10.85
CA LEU A 133 -20.12 7.20 -11.82
C LEU A 133 -20.06 6.06 -12.85
N GLY A 134 -20.30 4.81 -12.40
CA GLY A 134 -20.36 3.63 -13.25
C GLY A 134 -21.54 3.68 -14.22
N SER A 135 -22.71 4.14 -13.77
CA SER A 135 -23.88 4.32 -14.63
C SER A 135 -23.67 5.38 -15.73
N ARG A 136 -22.81 6.38 -15.48
CA ARG A 136 -22.44 7.43 -16.45
C ARG A 136 -21.41 6.96 -17.47
N LEU A 137 -20.60 5.97 -17.13
CA LEU A 137 -19.61 5.35 -18.01
C LEU A 137 -20.17 4.01 -18.49
N HIS A 138 -21.06 4.06 -19.49
CA HIS A 138 -21.68 2.87 -20.09
C HIS A 138 -20.62 1.81 -20.45
N PHE A 139 -20.59 0.72 -19.67
CA PHE A 139 -20.11 -0.59 -20.07
C PHE A 139 -21.23 -1.60 -19.81
#